data_AF-A0A957UEL0-F1
#
_entry.id   AF-A0A957UEL0-F1
#
_cell.length_a   1.000
_cell.length_b   1.000
_cell.length_c   1.000
_cell.angle_alpha   90.00
_cell.angle_beta   90.00
_cell.angle_gamma   90.00
#
_symmetry.space_group_name_H-M   'P 1'
#
loop_
_entity.id
_entity.type
_entity.pdbx_description
1 polymer ?
#
loop_
_entity_poly.entity_id
_entity_poly.type
_entity_poly.pdbx_seq_one_letter_code
_entity_poly.pdbx_strand_id
1 'polypeptide(L)'
;GWVTLGLMALIWHRLPALTGRPLPRGVRWQMAATALMALLSFPAFWANGYGLTQIGPARLPLGAMVAAWNGLTWFVFIGFYARATRGLPVRPVPVQLWDWALFLLLLASGGALGLMALVFTRTENPFLQQFFLHQFLDLFAVGWFSLALLGVLWSMVEEPPRRLPTFSLALLVTPTFLLGMSPGSLSPLLFWVAALANVGAATLLAVHGVQLWRRRADLGPMLAPALAGLAGVVLVAGALLWPGVW
;
A
#
# COMPACT_ATOMS: atom_id res chain seq x y z
N GLY A 1 -0.82 -8.66 -6.04
CA GLY A 1 0.33 -9.60 -5.94
C GLY A 1 1.58 -9.03 -6.57
N TRP A 2 1.61 -8.95 -7.91
CA TRP A 2 2.79 -8.57 -8.69
C TRP A 2 3.36 -7.17 -8.38
N VAL A 3 2.48 -6.18 -8.24
CA VAL A 3 2.89 -4.80 -7.93
C VAL A 3 3.61 -4.71 -6.58
N THR A 4 3.09 -5.41 -5.56
CA THR A 4 3.69 -5.49 -4.23
C THR A 4 5.07 -6.15 -4.26
N LEU A 5 5.21 -7.25 -5.00
CA LEU A 5 6.49 -7.92 -5.21
C LEU A 5 7.53 -6.98 -5.85
N GLY A 6 7.12 -6.23 -6.88
CA GLY A 6 7.98 -5.24 -7.54
C GLY A 6 8.46 -4.16 -6.58
N LEU A 7 7.55 -3.59 -5.77
CA LEU A 7 7.93 -2.60 -4.76
C LEU A 7 8.86 -3.18 -3.68
N MET A 8 8.59 -4.38 -3.18
CA MET A 8 9.48 -5.05 -2.22
C MET A 8 10.88 -5.26 -2.80
N ALA A 9 10.98 -5.68 -4.06
CA ALA A 9 12.26 -5.84 -4.74
C ALA A 9 13.02 -4.51 -4.87
N LEU A 10 12.33 -3.43 -5.25
CA LEU A 10 12.92 -2.09 -5.36
C LEU A 10 13.39 -1.56 -4.01
N ILE A 11 12.60 -1.74 -2.95
CA ILE A 11 12.99 -1.38 -1.58
C ILE A 11 14.24 -2.16 -1.18
N TRP A 12 14.26 -3.49 -1.38
CA TRP A 12 15.43 -4.31 -1.04
C TRP A 12 16.67 -3.95 -1.86
N HIS A 13 16.52 -3.57 -3.11
CA HIS A 13 17.63 -3.13 -3.94
C HIS A 13 18.27 -1.83 -3.41
N ARG A 14 17.45 -0.90 -2.90
CA ARG A 14 17.89 0.44 -2.47
C ARG A 14 18.33 0.50 -1.00
N LEU A 15 17.81 -0.39 -0.17
CA LEU A 15 18.03 -0.35 1.28
C LEU A 15 19.51 -0.44 1.71
N PRO A 16 20.38 -1.26 1.08
CA PRO A 16 21.79 -1.34 1.47
C PRO A 16 22.53 -0.01 1.31
N ALA A 17 22.27 0.72 0.23
CA ALA A 17 22.87 2.04 0.00
C ALA A 17 22.43 3.07 1.04
N LEU A 18 21.17 3.02 1.48
CA LEU A 18 20.61 3.95 2.48
C LEU A 18 21.00 3.61 3.92
N THR A 19 21.28 2.34 4.21
CA THR A 19 21.57 1.87 5.58
C THR A 19 23.04 1.57 5.83
N GLY A 20 23.85 1.47 4.77
CA GLY A 20 25.25 1.03 4.84
C GLY A 20 25.41 -0.43 5.26
N ARG A 21 24.33 -1.24 5.21
CA ARG A 21 24.29 -2.61 5.72
C ARG A 21 23.91 -3.61 4.63
N PRO A 22 24.47 -4.83 4.66
CA PRO A 22 24.04 -5.88 3.75
C PRO A 22 22.60 -6.33 4.05
N LEU A 23 21.97 -6.94 3.05
CA LEU A 23 20.63 -7.49 3.19
C LEU A 23 20.60 -8.65 4.21
N PRO A 24 19.51 -8.79 5.01
CA PRO A 24 19.30 -9.97 5.84
C PRO A 24 19.31 -11.26 5.01
N ARG A 25 19.93 -12.33 5.53
CA ARG A 25 20.07 -13.63 4.82
C ARG A 25 18.74 -14.23 4.34
N GLY A 26 17.63 -13.95 5.02
CA GLY A 26 16.30 -14.46 4.69
C GLY A 26 15.59 -13.76 3.52
N VAL A 27 16.11 -12.61 3.04
CA VAL A 27 15.45 -11.82 1.99
C VAL A 27 15.21 -12.62 0.72
N ARG A 28 16.19 -13.43 0.29
CA ARG A 28 16.03 -14.28 -0.91
C ARG A 28 14.84 -15.23 -0.79
N TRP A 29 14.69 -15.88 0.37
CA TRP A 29 13.60 -16.83 0.61
C TRP A 29 12.25 -16.13 0.74
N GLN A 30 12.21 -14.97 1.42
CA GLN A 30 11.00 -14.16 1.48
C GLN A 30 10.54 -13.71 0.09
N MET A 31 11.45 -13.24 -0.76
CA MET A 31 11.13 -12.82 -2.13
C MET A 31 10.70 -14.00 -3.01
N ALA A 32 11.36 -15.15 -2.89
CA ALA A 32 10.96 -16.37 -3.59
C ALA A 32 9.56 -16.84 -3.18
N ALA A 33 9.26 -16.85 -1.88
CA ALA A 33 7.94 -17.19 -1.36
C ALA A 33 6.87 -16.21 -1.86
N THR A 34 7.16 -14.91 -1.81
CA THR A 34 6.23 -13.87 -2.30
C THR A 34 5.97 -14.03 -3.80
N ALA A 35 7.01 -14.28 -4.60
CA ALA A 35 6.89 -14.50 -6.04
C ALA A 35 6.09 -15.77 -6.35
N LEU A 36 6.35 -16.87 -5.64
CA LEU A 36 5.60 -18.11 -5.78
C LEU A 36 4.12 -17.91 -5.44
N MET A 37 3.81 -17.26 -4.32
CA MET A 37 2.42 -16.99 -3.93
C MET A 37 1.71 -16.05 -4.91
N ALA A 38 2.41 -15.03 -5.42
CA ALA A 38 1.88 -14.15 -6.47
C ALA A 38 1.60 -14.91 -7.77
N LEU A 39 2.49 -15.83 -8.17
CA LEU A 39 2.30 -16.69 -9.32
C LEU A 39 1.11 -17.64 -9.14
N LEU A 40 1.04 -18.33 -7.99
CA LEU A 40 -0.05 -19.26 -7.67
C LEU A 40 -1.40 -18.55 -7.50
N SER A 41 -1.39 -17.24 -7.21
CA SER A 41 -2.63 -16.47 -7.17
C SER A 41 -3.34 -16.48 -8.53
N PHE A 42 -2.60 -16.47 -9.64
CA PHE A 42 -3.20 -16.44 -10.98
C PHE A 42 -4.13 -17.64 -11.24
N PRO A 43 -3.67 -18.91 -11.18
CA PRO A 43 -4.55 -20.05 -11.37
C PRO A 43 -5.61 -20.19 -10.26
N ALA A 44 -5.30 -19.80 -9.01
CA ALA A 44 -6.23 -19.91 -7.90
C ALA A 44 -7.44 -18.97 -8.05
N PHE A 45 -7.22 -17.76 -8.56
CA PHE A 45 -8.29 -16.79 -8.83
C PHE A 45 -8.97 -17.00 -10.19
N TRP A 46 -8.26 -17.54 -11.19
CA TRP A 46 -8.80 -17.71 -12.54
C TRP A 46 -10.07 -18.56 -12.58
N ALA A 47 -10.10 -19.67 -11.83
CA ALA A 47 -11.20 -20.63 -11.90
C ALA A 47 -12.47 -20.14 -11.18
N ASN A 48 -12.34 -19.60 -9.96
CA ASN A 48 -13.48 -19.30 -9.10
C ASN A 48 -13.35 -17.98 -8.31
N GLY A 49 -12.32 -17.17 -8.57
CA GLY A 49 -12.05 -15.97 -7.79
C GLY A 49 -11.89 -16.27 -6.30
N TYR A 50 -12.70 -15.63 -5.46
CA TYR A 50 -12.80 -15.89 -4.01
C TYR A 50 -13.79 -17.02 -3.66
N GLY A 51 -14.46 -17.60 -4.66
CA GLY A 51 -15.39 -18.71 -4.49
C GLY A 51 -14.72 -20.04 -4.15
N LEU A 52 -15.55 -21.07 -3.98
CA LEU A 52 -15.08 -22.43 -3.70
C LEU A 52 -14.66 -23.13 -4.98
N THR A 53 -13.45 -23.68 -4.99
CA THR A 53 -12.96 -24.56 -6.05
C THR A 53 -13.19 -26.03 -5.65
N GLN A 54 -13.81 -26.80 -6.54
CA GLN A 54 -14.00 -28.24 -6.36
C GLN A 54 -12.67 -28.96 -6.63
N ILE A 55 -12.20 -29.75 -5.66
CA ILE A 55 -11.03 -30.63 -5.80
C ILE A 55 -11.44 -32.03 -5.33
N GLY A 56 -11.69 -32.94 -6.27
CA GLY A 56 -12.26 -34.25 -5.96
C GLY A 56 -13.60 -34.10 -5.21
N PRO A 57 -13.78 -34.71 -4.01
CA PRO A 57 -15.00 -34.54 -3.22
C PRO A 57 -15.04 -33.23 -2.41
N ALA A 58 -13.93 -32.51 -2.26
CA ALA A 58 -13.83 -31.34 -1.39
C ALA A 58 -14.10 -30.02 -2.13
N ARG A 59 -14.61 -29.02 -1.39
CA ARG A 59 -14.79 -27.64 -1.86
C ARG A 59 -13.91 -26.72 -1.03
N LEU A 60 -12.88 -26.14 -1.65
CA LEU A 60 -11.86 -25.35 -0.96
C LEU A 60 -11.78 -23.94 -1.57
N PRO A 61 -11.69 -22.87 -0.75
CA PRO A 61 -11.57 -21.49 -1.23
C PRO A 61 -10.11 -21.20 -1.61
N LEU A 62 -9.60 -21.85 -2.66
CA LEU A 62 -8.18 -21.79 -3.05
C LEU A 62 -7.67 -20.35 -3.26
N GLY A 63 -8.46 -19.49 -3.91
CA GLY A 63 -8.11 -18.08 -4.10
C GLY A 63 -7.90 -17.35 -2.77
N ALA A 64 -8.80 -17.54 -1.81
CA ALA A 64 -8.68 -16.96 -0.47
C ALA A 64 -7.47 -17.53 0.29
N MET A 65 -7.23 -18.84 0.21
CA MET A 65 -6.07 -19.48 0.85
C MET A 65 -4.75 -18.92 0.31
N VAL A 66 -4.59 -18.86 -1.01
CA VAL A 66 -3.36 -18.33 -1.63
C VAL A 66 -3.21 -16.83 -1.35
N ALA A 67 -4.30 -16.06 -1.36
CA ALA A 67 -4.26 -14.65 -0.98
C ALA A 67 -3.82 -14.45 0.48
N ALA A 68 -4.31 -15.28 1.41
CA ALA A 68 -3.91 -15.24 2.81
C ALA A 68 -2.41 -15.58 2.97
N TRP A 69 -1.93 -16.65 2.33
CA TRP A 69 -0.51 -17.00 2.33
C TRP A 69 0.37 -15.92 1.71
N ASN A 70 -0.09 -15.30 0.62
CA ASN A 70 0.60 -14.16 0.02
C ASN A 70 0.67 -12.98 1.01
N GLY A 71 -0.43 -12.66 1.70
CA GLY A 71 -0.47 -11.64 2.75
C GLY A 71 0.51 -11.92 3.89
N LEU A 72 0.66 -13.18 4.31
CA LEU A 72 1.65 -13.56 5.33
C LEU A 72 3.09 -13.21 4.94
N THR A 73 3.43 -13.32 3.66
CA THR A 73 4.77 -12.92 3.17
C THR A 73 5.06 -11.43 3.37
N TRP A 74 4.02 -10.59 3.43
CA TRP A 74 4.16 -9.15 3.66
C TRP A 74 4.58 -8.85 5.10
N PHE A 75 4.08 -9.62 6.08
CA PHE A 75 4.50 -9.48 7.47
C PHE A 75 5.95 -9.95 7.66
N VAL A 76 6.38 -11.00 6.95
CA VAL A 76 7.78 -11.42 6.92
C VAL A 76 8.67 -10.32 6.34
N PHE A 77 8.24 -9.68 5.24
CA PHE A 77 8.92 -8.52 4.67
C PHE A 77 9.05 -7.38 5.69
N ILE A 78 7.96 -7.01 6.37
CA ILE A 78 7.95 -5.97 7.42
C ILE A 78 8.95 -6.31 8.52
N GLY A 79 8.96 -7.56 9.00
CA GLY A 79 9.89 -8.01 10.05
C GLY A 79 11.36 -7.88 9.64
N PHE A 80 11.71 -8.28 8.43
CA PHE A 80 13.06 -8.11 7.91
C PHE A 80 13.41 -6.64 7.66
N TYR A 81 12.48 -5.85 7.13
CA TYR A 81 12.67 -4.42 6.91
C TYR A 81 12.95 -3.69 8.23
N ALA A 82 12.15 -3.96 9.26
CA ALA A 82 12.32 -3.38 10.59
C ALA A 82 13.69 -3.76 11.19
N ARG A 83 14.15 -5.00 10.98
CA ARG A 83 15.49 -5.43 11.40
C ARG A 83 16.60 -4.70 10.64
N ALA A 84 16.46 -4.54 9.33
CA ALA A 84 17.46 -3.89 8.49
C ALA A 84 17.59 -2.38 8.80
N THR A 85 16.49 -1.70 9.14
CA THR A 85 16.46 -0.27 9.45
C THR A 85 16.60 0.07 10.93
N ARG A 86 16.70 -0.93 11.82
CA ARG A 86 16.83 -0.71 13.27
C ARG A 86 18.15 -0.01 13.60
N GLY A 87 18.08 1.03 14.44
CA GLY A 87 19.27 1.74 14.93
C GLY A 87 19.93 2.65 13.89
N LEU A 88 19.19 3.11 12.88
CA LEU A 88 19.64 4.23 12.05
C LEU A 88 19.64 5.51 12.90
N PRO A 89 20.74 6.28 12.94
CA PRO A 89 20.82 7.51 13.74
C PRO A 89 19.92 8.61 13.17
N VAL A 90 19.82 8.68 11.84
CA VAL A 90 18.92 9.58 11.11
C VAL A 90 18.21 8.75 10.05
N ARG A 91 16.87 8.86 10.00
CA ARG A 91 16.07 8.19 8.97
C ARG A 91 15.96 9.11 7.75
N PRO A 92 16.55 8.76 6.59
CA PRO A 92 16.39 9.56 5.38
C PRO A 92 14.93 9.50 4.87
N VAL A 93 14.52 10.47 4.06
CA VAL A 93 13.14 10.57 3.55
C VAL A 93 12.60 9.27 2.94
N PRO A 94 13.35 8.53 2.11
CA PRO A 94 12.90 7.24 1.58
C PRO A 94 12.48 6.25 2.67
N VAL A 95 13.30 6.14 3.72
CA VAL A 95 13.05 5.22 4.84
C VAL A 95 11.83 5.69 5.64
N GLN A 96 11.67 7.00 5.88
CA GLN A 96 10.48 7.51 6.57
C GLN A 96 9.19 7.22 5.78
N LEU A 97 9.22 7.39 4.45
CA LEU A 97 8.08 7.08 3.58
C LEU A 97 7.77 5.58 3.61
N TRP A 98 8.78 4.72 3.58
CA TRP A 98 8.60 3.27 3.69
C TRP A 98 8.10 2.84 5.07
N ASP A 99 8.55 3.47 6.15
CA ASP A 99 8.06 3.20 7.50
C ASP A 99 6.54 3.46 7.58
N TRP A 100 6.10 4.61 7.07
CA TRP A 100 4.68 4.95 7.03
C TRP A 100 3.89 4.11 6.03
N ALA A 101 4.48 3.77 4.88
CA ALA A 101 3.86 2.83 3.94
C ALA A 101 3.58 1.50 4.64
N LEU A 102 4.56 0.93 5.34
CA LEU A 102 4.42 -0.35 6.04
C LEU A 102 3.43 -0.26 7.19
N PHE A 103 3.39 0.87 7.90
CA PHE A 103 2.35 1.13 8.89
C PHE A 103 0.95 1.10 8.26
N LEU A 104 0.75 1.78 7.12
CA LEU A 104 -0.52 1.76 6.40
C LEU A 104 -0.84 0.37 5.84
N LEU A 105 0.16 -0.43 5.45
CA LEU A 105 -0.03 -1.82 5.06
C LEU A 105 -0.53 -2.69 6.23
N LEU A 106 0.01 -2.48 7.43
CA LEU A 106 -0.47 -3.15 8.65
C LEU A 106 -1.90 -2.72 8.98
N LEU A 107 -2.20 -1.42 8.87
CA LEU A 107 -3.55 -0.90 9.09
C LEU A 107 -4.55 -1.42 8.06
N ALA A 108 -4.14 -1.53 6.79
CA ALA A 108 -4.91 -2.15 5.71
C ALA A 108 -5.21 -3.62 6.03
N SER A 109 -4.20 -4.35 6.51
CA SER A 109 -4.36 -5.75 6.92
C SER A 109 -5.38 -5.92 8.05
N GLY A 110 -5.56 -4.90 8.90
CA GLY A 110 -6.65 -4.84 9.86
C GLY A 110 -8.04 -4.89 9.22
N GLY A 111 -8.22 -4.25 8.06
CA GLY A 111 -9.46 -4.36 7.27
C GLY A 111 -9.70 -5.79 6.76
N ALA A 112 -8.67 -6.46 6.25
CA ALA A 112 -8.79 -7.86 5.81
C ALA A 112 -9.16 -8.80 6.97
N LEU A 113 -8.54 -8.62 8.14
CA LEU A 113 -8.88 -9.37 9.35
C LEU A 113 -10.30 -9.05 9.85
N GLY A 114 -10.72 -7.78 9.76
CA GLY A 114 -12.08 -7.36 10.08
C GLY A 114 -13.13 -8.04 9.21
N LEU A 115 -12.92 -8.09 7.89
CA LEU A 115 -13.77 -8.84 6.96
C LEU A 115 -13.84 -10.32 7.32
N MET A 116 -12.70 -10.95 7.60
CA MET A 116 -12.68 -12.34 8.06
C MET A 116 -13.48 -12.52 9.35
N ALA A 117 -13.31 -11.63 10.33
CA ALA A 117 -14.03 -11.69 11.60
C ALA A 117 -15.55 -11.58 11.40
N LEU A 118 -16.03 -10.72 10.49
CA LEU A 118 -17.46 -10.65 10.15
C LEU A 118 -17.99 -11.97 9.61
N VAL A 119 -17.23 -12.63 8.73
CA VAL A 119 -17.61 -13.96 8.19
C VAL A 119 -17.62 -15.02 9.29
N PHE A 120 -16.59 -15.07 10.14
CA PHE A 120 -16.52 -16.05 11.23
C PHE A 120 -17.61 -15.87 12.27
N THR A 121 -17.95 -14.62 12.59
CA THR A 121 -19.00 -14.29 13.57
C THR A 121 -20.40 -14.28 12.98
N ARG A 122 -20.54 -14.46 11.65
CA ARG A 122 -21.81 -14.33 10.90
C ARG A 122 -22.49 -12.97 11.15
N THR A 123 -21.69 -11.92 11.27
CA THR A 123 -22.19 -10.56 11.49
C THR A 123 -22.60 -9.93 10.16
N GLU A 124 -23.88 -9.69 9.98
CA GLU A 124 -24.45 -9.03 8.79
C GLU A 124 -24.64 -7.53 9.06
N ASN A 125 -23.56 -6.77 8.92
CA ASN A 125 -23.59 -5.31 9.05
C ASN A 125 -22.99 -4.66 7.79
N PRO A 126 -23.82 -4.09 6.89
CA PRO A 126 -23.34 -3.49 5.64
C PRO A 126 -22.32 -2.37 5.84
N PHE A 127 -22.46 -1.57 6.91
CA PHE A 127 -21.49 -0.52 7.24
C PHE A 127 -20.13 -1.12 7.58
N LEU A 128 -20.07 -2.10 8.47
CA LEU A 128 -18.80 -2.74 8.86
C LEU A 128 -18.16 -3.49 7.69
N GLN A 129 -18.96 -4.10 6.82
CA GLN A 129 -18.47 -4.74 5.60
C GLN A 129 -17.80 -3.72 4.68
N GLN A 130 -18.46 -2.59 4.39
CA GLN A 130 -17.86 -1.52 3.59
C GLN A 130 -16.63 -0.91 4.28
N PHE A 131 -16.72 -0.62 5.58
CA PHE A 131 -15.63 -0.03 6.34
C PHE A 131 -14.36 -0.89 6.25
N PHE A 132 -14.44 -2.18 6.56
CA PHE A 132 -13.28 -3.06 6.52
C PHE A 132 -12.79 -3.36 5.10
N LEU A 133 -13.70 -3.41 4.12
CA LEU A 133 -13.36 -3.55 2.71
C LEU A 133 -12.52 -2.37 2.22
N HIS A 134 -13.01 -1.14 2.44
CA HIS A 134 -12.32 0.08 2.02
C HIS A 134 -11.06 0.33 2.84
N GLN A 135 -11.09 0.06 4.16
CA GLN A 135 -9.88 0.08 4.97
C GLN A 135 -8.80 -0.82 4.39
N PHE A 136 -9.14 -2.02 3.92
CA PHE A 136 -8.16 -2.89 3.27
C PHE A 136 -7.73 -2.35 1.90
N LEU A 137 -8.68 -2.17 0.98
CA LEU A 137 -8.38 -1.86 -0.42
C LEU A 137 -7.70 -0.50 -0.59
N ASP A 138 -8.25 0.55 0.01
CA ASP A 138 -7.80 1.91 -0.22
C ASP A 138 -6.52 2.22 0.56
N LEU A 139 -6.36 1.73 1.81
CA LEU A 139 -5.08 1.89 2.51
C LEU A 139 -3.97 1.04 1.88
N PHE A 140 -4.30 -0.08 1.24
CA PHE A 140 -3.32 -0.85 0.48
C PHE A 140 -2.92 -0.15 -0.83
N ALA A 141 -3.91 0.30 -1.61
CA ALA A 141 -3.70 0.84 -2.95
C ALA A 141 -3.29 2.32 -2.96
N VAL A 142 -3.86 3.14 -2.08
CA VAL A 142 -3.54 4.57 -1.97
C VAL A 142 -2.50 4.80 -0.88
N GLY A 143 -2.60 4.12 0.26
CA GLY A 143 -1.67 4.27 1.38
C GLY A 143 -0.30 3.63 1.14
N TRP A 144 -0.23 2.31 1.30
CA TRP A 144 0.99 1.52 1.15
C TRP A 144 1.68 1.79 -0.18
N PHE A 145 0.95 1.62 -1.29
CA PHE A 145 1.57 1.69 -2.61
C PHE A 145 2.11 3.09 -2.93
N SER A 146 1.34 4.16 -2.70
CA SER A 146 1.79 5.52 -3.03
C SER A 146 2.99 5.95 -2.20
N LEU A 147 2.97 5.69 -0.88
CA LEU A 147 4.11 6.05 -0.02
C LEU A 147 5.34 5.18 -0.31
N ALA A 148 5.15 3.88 -0.58
CA ALA A 148 6.24 2.99 -0.96
C ALA A 148 6.91 3.43 -2.27
N LEU A 149 6.10 3.75 -3.28
CA LEU A 149 6.57 4.27 -4.57
C LEU A 149 7.28 5.61 -4.41
N LEU A 150 6.72 6.54 -3.62
CA LEU A 150 7.38 7.80 -3.32
C LEU A 150 8.73 7.59 -2.64
N GLY A 151 8.81 6.67 -1.67
CA GLY A 151 10.08 6.34 -1.02
C GLY A 151 11.10 5.77 -2.01
N VAL A 152 10.65 4.93 -2.96
CA VAL A 152 11.51 4.44 -4.05
C VAL A 152 12.00 5.59 -4.91
N LEU A 153 11.14 6.53 -5.32
CA LEU A 153 11.55 7.69 -6.12
C LEU A 153 12.54 8.58 -5.38
N TRP A 154 12.29 8.88 -4.10
CA TRP A 154 13.22 9.65 -3.28
C TRP A 154 14.54 8.93 -3.03
N SER A 155 14.58 7.60 -3.12
CA SER A 155 15.83 6.82 -3.01
C SER A 155 16.69 6.86 -4.26
N MET A 156 16.17 7.39 -5.37
CA MET A 156 16.90 7.58 -6.62
C MET A 156 17.56 8.97 -6.70
N VAL A 157 17.12 9.92 -5.88
CA VAL A 157 17.72 11.26 -5.79
C VAL A 157 18.97 11.18 -4.93
N GLU A 158 20.11 11.70 -5.40
CA GLU A 158 21.38 11.66 -4.66
C GLU A 158 21.32 12.44 -3.34
N GLU A 159 20.72 13.63 -3.38
CA GLU A 159 20.55 14.51 -2.21
C GLU A 159 19.07 14.84 -1.98
N PRO A 160 18.30 13.91 -1.39
CA PRO A 160 16.90 14.18 -1.09
C PRO A 160 16.79 15.28 -0.01
N PRO A 161 15.73 16.09 -0.02
CA PRO A 161 15.49 17.09 1.01
C PRO A 161 15.51 16.46 2.40
N ARG A 162 16.16 17.11 3.37
CA ARG A 162 16.24 16.59 4.75
C ARG A 162 14.88 16.50 5.45
N ARG A 163 13.91 17.33 5.04
CA ARG A 163 12.57 17.39 5.64
C ARG A 163 11.53 17.44 4.54
N LEU A 164 10.68 16.43 4.53
CA LEU A 164 9.44 16.38 3.77
C LEU A 164 8.31 15.97 4.72
N PRO A 165 7.07 16.38 4.47
CA PRO A 165 5.94 16.13 5.37
C PRO A 165 5.44 14.68 5.26
N THR A 166 6.31 13.70 5.50
CA THR A 166 6.06 12.26 5.36
C THR A 166 5.01 11.76 6.36
N PHE A 167 5.12 12.15 7.62
CA PHE A 167 4.15 11.83 8.67
C PHE A 167 2.79 12.47 8.38
N SER A 168 2.76 13.77 8.06
CA SER A 168 1.52 14.47 7.75
C SER A 168 0.82 13.86 6.55
N LEU A 169 1.57 13.44 5.52
CA LEU A 169 1.03 12.71 4.38
C LEU A 169 0.40 11.39 4.82
N ALA A 170 1.10 10.58 5.60
CA ALA A 170 0.56 9.30 6.10
C ALA A 170 -0.71 9.49 6.93
N LEU A 171 -0.72 10.48 7.82
CA LEU A 171 -1.86 10.82 8.66
C LEU A 171 -3.07 11.25 7.81
N LEU A 172 -2.86 12.10 6.81
CA LEU A 172 -3.93 12.60 5.94
C LEU A 172 -4.43 11.56 4.94
N VAL A 173 -3.58 10.61 4.52
CA VAL A 173 -4.02 9.47 3.69
C VAL A 173 -4.88 8.49 4.50
N THR A 174 -4.64 8.35 5.81
CA THR A 174 -5.30 7.33 6.65
C THR A 174 -6.83 7.37 6.61
N PRO A 175 -7.54 8.50 6.75
CA PRO A 175 -9.01 8.51 6.70
C PRO A 175 -9.58 8.52 5.27
N THR A 176 -8.76 8.57 4.21
CA THR A 176 -9.26 8.71 2.82
C THR A 176 -10.06 7.50 2.35
N PHE A 177 -9.84 6.31 2.92
CA PHE A 177 -10.61 5.11 2.57
C PHE A 177 -12.11 5.28 2.84
N LEU A 178 -12.49 6.15 3.77
CA LEU A 178 -13.91 6.41 4.06
C LEU A 178 -14.62 6.94 2.81
N LEU A 179 -13.93 7.67 1.92
CA LEU A 179 -14.50 8.17 0.67
C LEU A 179 -14.82 7.06 -0.36
N GLY A 180 -14.28 5.86 -0.18
CA GLY A 180 -14.64 4.70 -1.01
C GLY A 180 -16.00 4.11 -0.63
N MET A 181 -16.46 4.33 0.61
CA MET A 181 -17.76 3.82 1.09
C MET A 181 -18.92 4.50 0.36
N SER A 182 -20.07 3.82 0.28
CA SER A 182 -21.25 4.41 -0.35
C SER A 182 -21.71 5.66 0.44
N PRO A 183 -22.06 6.78 -0.22
CA PRO A 183 -22.39 8.03 0.48
C PRO A 183 -23.48 7.89 1.55
N GLY A 184 -24.49 7.03 1.30
CA GLY A 184 -25.57 6.78 2.26
C GLY A 184 -25.15 6.07 3.55
N SER A 185 -23.95 5.47 3.59
CA SER A 185 -23.40 4.80 4.77
C SER A 185 -22.56 5.71 5.66
N LEU A 186 -22.16 6.88 5.17
CA LEU A 186 -21.30 7.82 5.89
C LEU A 186 -22.13 8.89 6.59
N SER A 187 -21.78 9.18 7.85
CA SER A 187 -22.28 10.39 8.49
C SER A 187 -21.65 11.63 7.84
N PRO A 188 -22.32 12.79 7.84
CA PRO A 188 -21.75 14.02 7.30
C PRO A 188 -20.40 14.38 7.90
N LEU A 189 -20.21 14.10 9.21
CA LEU A 189 -18.95 14.34 9.89
C LEU A 189 -17.82 13.47 9.34
N LEU A 190 -18.04 12.16 9.17
CA LEU A 190 -17.03 11.23 8.64
C LEU A 190 -16.68 11.58 7.19
N PHE A 191 -17.68 11.95 6.39
CA PHE A 191 -17.47 12.43 5.03
C PHE A 191 -16.53 13.65 5.01
N TRP A 192 -16.81 14.69 5.80
CA TRP A 192 -15.99 15.90 5.81
C TRP A 192 -14.58 15.67 6.34
N VAL A 193 -14.42 14.82 7.36
CA VAL A 193 -13.09 14.41 7.85
C VAL A 193 -12.29 13.76 6.72
N ALA A 194 -12.88 12.82 5.99
CA ALA A 194 -12.22 12.11 4.91
C ALA A 194 -11.95 13.03 3.70
N ALA A 195 -12.88 13.92 3.36
CA ALA A 195 -12.75 14.88 2.26
C ALA A 195 -11.62 15.90 2.52
N LEU A 196 -11.59 16.51 3.70
CA LEU A 196 -10.53 17.45 4.09
C LEU A 196 -9.16 16.75 4.13
N ALA A 197 -9.12 15.53 4.64
CA ALA A 197 -7.91 14.73 4.65
C ALA A 197 -7.44 14.36 3.24
N ASN A 198 -8.37 14.04 2.32
CA ASN A 198 -8.05 13.79 0.91
C ASN A 198 -7.46 15.03 0.22
N VAL A 199 -8.04 16.22 0.44
CA VAL A 199 -7.48 17.49 -0.08
C VAL A 199 -6.08 17.74 0.47
N GLY A 200 -5.88 17.53 1.77
CA GLY A 200 -4.58 17.65 2.41
C GLY A 200 -3.56 16.65 1.86
N ALA A 201 -3.93 15.38 1.73
CA ALA A 201 -3.09 14.32 1.17
C ALA A 201 -2.71 14.63 -0.28
N ALA A 202 -3.67 15.00 -1.12
CA ALA A 202 -3.43 15.40 -2.51
C ALA A 202 -2.47 16.59 -2.62
N THR A 203 -2.62 17.58 -1.74
CA THR A 203 -1.71 18.74 -1.69
C THR A 203 -0.29 18.30 -1.33
N LEU A 204 -0.11 17.44 -0.34
CA LEU A 204 1.22 16.95 0.04
C LEU A 204 1.84 16.04 -1.02
N LEU A 205 1.03 15.19 -1.68
CA LEU A 205 1.47 14.40 -2.83
C LEU A 205 1.92 15.31 -3.98
N ALA A 206 1.20 16.39 -4.26
CA ALA A 206 1.58 17.38 -5.25
C ALA A 206 2.90 18.07 -4.89
N VAL A 207 3.13 18.40 -3.61
CA VAL A 207 4.42 18.93 -3.14
C VAL A 207 5.55 17.93 -3.42
N HIS A 208 5.38 16.65 -3.10
CA HIS A 208 6.37 15.62 -3.44
C HIS A 208 6.59 15.52 -4.96
N GLY A 209 5.51 15.52 -5.75
CA GLY A 209 5.57 15.44 -7.21
C GLY A 209 6.31 16.63 -7.83
N VAL A 210 6.02 17.87 -7.41
CA VAL A 210 6.70 19.08 -7.88
C VAL A 210 8.19 19.03 -7.52
N GLN A 211 8.54 18.58 -6.32
CA GLN A 211 9.95 18.50 -5.92
C GLN A 211 10.71 17.39 -6.67
N LEU A 212 10.09 16.24 -6.90
CA LEU A 212 10.65 15.18 -7.74
C LEU A 212 10.80 15.65 -9.20
N TRP A 213 9.83 16.38 -9.74
CA TRP A 213 9.90 16.96 -11.08
C TRP A 213 11.08 17.94 -11.23
N ARG A 214 11.34 18.77 -10.22
CA ARG A 214 12.52 19.64 -10.18
C ARG A 214 13.84 18.86 -10.17
N ARG A 215 13.82 17.62 -9.69
CA ARG A 215 14.96 16.68 -9.63
C ARG A 215 14.90 15.61 -10.74
N ARG A 216 14.15 15.86 -11.82
CA ARG A 216 13.94 14.88 -12.91
C ARG A 216 15.22 14.38 -13.58
N ALA A 217 16.29 15.18 -13.56
CA ALA A 217 17.59 14.78 -14.10
C ALA A 217 18.19 13.57 -13.35
N ASP A 218 17.90 13.44 -12.06
CA ASP A 218 18.45 12.40 -11.18
C ASP A 218 17.70 11.06 -11.31
N LEU A 219 16.47 11.10 -11.87
CA LEU A 219 15.50 10.00 -11.79
C LEU A 219 15.54 9.03 -12.99
N GLY A 220 16.34 9.34 -14.02
CA GLY A 220 16.56 8.47 -15.18
C GLY A 220 15.28 8.03 -15.91
N PRO A 221 15.31 6.90 -16.66
CA PRO A 221 14.18 6.45 -17.48
C PRO A 221 12.98 5.92 -16.68
N MET A 222 13.12 5.66 -15.37
CA MET A 222 12.00 5.20 -14.52
C MET A 222 11.07 6.34 -14.08
N LEU A 223 11.43 7.58 -14.34
CA LEU A 223 10.63 8.75 -13.99
C LEU A 223 9.26 8.76 -14.68
N ALA A 224 9.22 8.51 -15.99
CA ALA A 224 8.02 8.60 -16.79
C ALA A 224 6.88 7.66 -16.32
N PRO A 225 7.11 6.34 -16.13
CA PRO A 225 6.06 5.46 -15.64
C PRO A 225 5.65 5.77 -14.19
N ALA A 226 6.58 6.20 -13.34
CA ALA A 226 6.28 6.51 -11.95
C ALA A 226 5.47 7.81 -11.78
N LEU A 227 5.80 8.86 -12.55
CA LEU A 227 5.00 10.09 -12.60
C LEU A 227 3.64 9.86 -13.22
N ALA A 228 3.51 8.99 -14.23
CA ALA A 228 2.22 8.62 -14.79
C ALA A 228 1.33 7.93 -13.74
N GLY A 229 1.90 7.01 -12.94
CA GLY A 229 1.19 6.39 -11.82
C GLY A 229 0.73 7.41 -10.77
N LEU A 230 1.64 8.30 -10.34
CA LEU A 230 1.33 9.38 -9.39
C LEU A 230 0.25 10.34 -9.92
N ALA A 231 0.34 10.74 -11.18
CA ALA A 231 -0.66 11.59 -11.83
C ALA A 231 -2.02 10.90 -11.88
N GLY A 232 -2.07 9.60 -12.20
CA GLY A 232 -3.30 8.81 -12.14
C GLY A 232 -3.94 8.83 -10.75
N VAL A 233 -3.15 8.65 -9.68
CA VAL A 233 -3.64 8.73 -8.29
C VAL A 233 -4.21 10.12 -7.97
N VAL A 234 -3.51 11.19 -8.36
CA VAL A 234 -3.98 12.58 -8.14
C VAL A 234 -5.27 12.87 -8.92
N LEU A 235 -5.36 12.42 -10.17
CA LEU A 235 -6.55 12.60 -11.00
C LEU A 235 -7.75 11.84 -10.44
N VAL A 236 -7.57 10.60 -9.99
CA VAL A 236 -8.62 9.84 -9.33
C VAL A 236 -9.03 10.51 -8.03
N ALA A 237 -8.08 10.96 -7.20
CA ALA A 237 -8.38 11.67 -5.96
C ALA A 237 -9.15 12.99 -6.19
N GLY A 238 -8.88 13.70 -7.28
CA GLY A 238 -9.61 14.90 -7.67
C GLY A 238 -10.99 14.61 -8.28
N ALA A 239 -11.09 13.56 -9.10
CA ALA A 239 -12.37 13.07 -9.61
C ALA A 239 -13.29 12.64 -8.45
N LEU A 240 -12.69 12.06 -7.40
CA LEU A 240 -13.31 11.73 -6.11
C LEU A 240 -13.79 12.94 -5.27
N LEU A 241 -13.69 14.18 -5.80
CA LEU A 241 -14.28 15.39 -5.18
C LEU A 241 -15.36 16.11 -6.03
N TRP A 242 -15.50 15.79 -7.32
CA TRP A 242 -16.62 16.18 -8.18
C TRP A 242 -18.01 15.56 -7.84
N PRO A 243 -19.05 16.38 -7.52
CA PRO A 243 -20.41 15.89 -7.27
C PRO A 243 -20.99 15.09 -8.45
N GLY A 244 -21.51 13.88 -8.18
CA GLY A 244 -22.11 12.99 -9.19
C GLY A 244 -21.16 11.91 -9.74
N VAL A 245 -19.92 11.85 -9.26
CA VAL A 245 -19.00 10.72 -9.48
C VAL A 245 -19.17 9.63 -8.40
N TRP A 246 -19.78 9.96 -7.25
CA TRP A 246 -20.34 9.03 -6.24
C TRP A 246 -21.85 9.15 -6.16
#